data_AF-A0A846C9D5-F1
#
_entry.id   AF-A0A846C9D5-F1
#
_cell.length_a   1.000
_cell.length_b   1.000
_cell.length_c   1.000
_cell.angle_alpha   90.00
_cell.angle_beta   90.00
_cell.angle_gamma   90.00
#
_symmetry.space_group_name_H-M   'P 1'
#
loop_
_entity.id
_entity.type
_entity.pdbx_description
1 polymer ?
#
loop_
_entity_poly.entity_id
_entity_poly.type
_entity_poly.pdbx_seq_one_letter_code
_entity_poly.pdbx_strand_id
1 'polypeptide(L)'
;MGNRTETISDIIHKRRPLVQKIERTETNLRELTPALHALESQRNQLITQIEDHKIRGRLAEIDFLALYLKIATELEALAKLKVRFSRDTLNIGVVCRARQGKSRLLQSLTGLTTTEIPDGDRQH
;
A
#
# COMPACT_ATOMS: atom_id res chain seq x y z
N MET A 1 1.86 9.80 33.50
CA MET A 1 2.48 9.95 32.17
C MET A 1 2.15 8.69 31.39
N GLY A 2 1.28 8.77 30.38
CA GLY A 2 0.95 7.61 29.55
C GLY A 2 2.22 7.05 28.91
N ASN A 3 2.43 5.75 29.04
CA ASN A 3 3.67 5.09 28.66
C ASN A 3 3.80 5.20 27.13
N ARG A 4 4.81 5.92 26.62
CA ARG A 4 4.97 6.17 25.16
C ARG A 4 4.98 4.86 24.36
N THR A 5 5.47 3.79 24.99
CA THR A 5 5.41 2.41 24.50
C THR A 5 3.97 1.95 24.25
N GLU A 6 3.04 2.21 25.18
CA GLU A 6 1.61 1.89 25.01
C GLU A 6 1.02 2.65 23.81
N THR A 7 1.34 3.93 23.63
CA THR A 7 0.87 4.69 22.46
C THR A 7 1.41 4.14 21.14
N ILE A 8 2.67 3.72 21.09
CA ILE A 8 3.25 3.08 19.90
C ILE A 8 2.57 1.74 19.63
N SER A 9 2.39 0.93 20.68
CA SER A 9 1.68 -0.35 20.61
C SER A 9 0.23 -0.18 20.13
N ASP A 10 -0.47 0.85 20.60
CA ASP A 10 -1.84 1.18 20.17
C ASP A 10 -1.90 1.54 18.68
N ILE A 11 -0.94 2.34 18.21
CA ILE A 11 -0.85 2.70 16.79
C ILE A 11 -0.59 1.45 15.94
N ILE A 12 0.32 0.57 16.37
CA ILE A 12 0.60 -0.69 15.67
C ILE A 12 -0.64 -1.59 15.68
N HIS A 13 -1.33 -1.70 16.83
CA HIS A 13 -2.53 -2.52 16.96
C HIS A 13 -3.66 -2.05 16.04
N LYS A 14 -3.86 -0.73 15.92
CA LYS A 14 -4.85 -0.14 14.99
C LYS A 14 -4.54 -0.42 13.52
N ARG A 15 -3.29 -0.71 13.14
CA ARG A 15 -2.91 -1.02 11.74
C ARG A 15 -3.16 -2.47 11.36
N ARG A 16 -3.04 -3.41 12.30
CA ARG A 16 -3.25 -4.85 12.05
C ARG A 16 -4.57 -5.20 11.33
N PRO A 17 -5.74 -4.67 11.72
CA PRO A 17 -6.98 -4.97 11.00
C PRO A 17 -7.00 -4.40 9.57
N LEU A 18 -6.26 -3.32 9.31
CA LEU A 18 -6.12 -2.78 7.95
C LEU A 18 -5.30 -3.72 7.06
N VAL A 19 -4.27 -4.36 7.60
CA VAL A 19 -3.48 -5.38 6.87
C VAL A 19 -4.37 -6.55 6.47
N GLN A 20 -5.17 -7.09 7.40
CA GLN A 20 -6.10 -8.18 7.12
C GLN A 20 -7.13 -7.79 6.05
N LYS A 21 -7.65 -6.56 6.10
CA LYS A 21 -8.56 -6.03 5.08
C LYS A 21 -7.88 -5.95 3.72
N ILE A 22 -6.64 -5.47 3.66
CA ILE A 22 -5.85 -5.39 2.42
C ILE A 22 -5.63 -6.78 1.84
N GLU A 23 -5.26 -7.77 2.66
CA GLU A 23 -5.04 -9.15 2.22
C GLU A 23 -6.31 -9.78 1.64
N ARG A 24 -7.46 -9.57 2.29
CA ARG A 24 -8.74 -10.04 1.77
C ARG A 24 -9.06 -9.41 0.41
N THR A 25 -8.87 -8.09 0.28
CA THR A 25 -9.10 -7.41 -1.00
C THR A 25 -8.12 -7.88 -2.08
N GLU A 26 -6.86 -8.10 -1.72
CA GLU A 26 -5.85 -8.64 -2.64
C GLU A 26 -6.25 -10.03 -3.17
N THR A 27 -6.68 -10.93 -2.28
CA THR A 27 -7.18 -12.26 -2.67
C THR A 27 -8.37 -12.15 -3.62
N ASN A 28 -9.38 -11.33 -3.26
CA ASN A 28 -10.57 -11.15 -4.11
C ASN A 28 -10.21 -10.63 -5.52
N LEU A 29 -9.29 -9.66 -5.62
CA LEU A 29 -8.85 -9.13 -6.90
C LEU A 29 -8.06 -10.17 -7.72
N ARG A 30 -7.23 -10.99 -7.06
CA ARG A 30 -6.51 -12.09 -7.70
C ARG A 30 -7.46 -13.19 -8.21
N GLU A 31 -8.54 -13.45 -7.50
CA GLU A 31 -9.60 -14.39 -7.92
C GLU A 31 -10.49 -13.83 -9.04
N LEU A 32 -10.66 -12.51 -9.10
CA LEU A 32 -11.44 -11.87 -10.16
C LEU A 32 -10.73 -11.97 -11.53
N THR A 33 -9.40 -11.90 -11.55
CA THR A 33 -8.61 -12.00 -12.79
C THR A 33 -8.90 -13.27 -13.62
N PRO A 34 -8.83 -14.50 -13.07
CA PRO A 34 -9.16 -15.70 -13.85
C PRO A 34 -10.63 -15.76 -14.24
N ALA A 35 -11.56 -15.22 -13.43
CA ALA A 35 -12.96 -15.15 -13.80
C ALA A 35 -13.20 -14.21 -14.99
N LEU A 36 -12.53 -13.05 -15.01
CA LEU A 36 -12.55 -12.12 -16.14
C LEU A 36 -11.93 -12.73 -17.39
N HIS A 37 -10.84 -13.48 -17.24
CA HIS A 37 -10.22 -14.20 -18.35
C HIS A 37 -11.14 -15.26 -18.95
N ALA A 38 -11.85 -16.03 -18.10
CA ALA A 38 -12.86 -16.97 -18.57
C ALA A 38 -13.99 -16.25 -19.34
N LEU A 39 -14.49 -15.13 -18.82
CA LEU A 39 -15.53 -14.32 -19.46
C LEU A 39 -15.07 -13.73 -20.80
N GLU A 40 -13.83 -13.25 -20.87
CA GLU A 40 -13.23 -12.73 -22.11
C GLU A 40 -13.07 -13.82 -23.16
N SER A 41 -12.62 -15.01 -22.75
CA SER A 41 -12.49 -16.17 -23.62
C SER A 41 -13.85 -16.60 -24.20
N GLN A 42 -14.89 -16.67 -23.35
CA GLN A 42 -16.25 -16.95 -23.79
C GLN A 42 -16.78 -15.87 -24.75
N ARG A 43 -16.53 -14.59 -24.46
CA ARG A 43 -16.89 -13.48 -25.34
C ARG A 43 -16.23 -13.63 -26.72
N ASN A 44 -14.94 -13.97 -26.76
CA ASN A 44 -14.20 -14.16 -28.00
C ASN A 44 -14.76 -15.34 -28.82
N GLN A 45 -15.17 -16.42 -28.16
CA GLN A 45 -15.86 -17.54 -28.82
C GLN A 45 -17.25 -17.16 -29.36
N LEU A 46 -18.04 -16.40 -28.59
CA LEU A 46 -19.37 -15.97 -29.02
C LEU A 46 -19.32 -15.02 -30.21
N ILE A 47 -18.33 -14.11 -30.25
CA ILE A 47 -18.15 -13.20 -31.39
C ILE A 47 -17.93 -13.98 -32.69
N THR A 48 -17.20 -15.10 -32.68
CA THR A 48 -16.99 -15.88 -33.91
C THR A 48 -18.24 -16.65 -34.35
N GLN A 49 -19.14 -17.00 -33.41
CA GLN A 49 -20.31 -17.84 -33.67
C GLN A 49 -21.60 -17.06 -34.01
N ILE A 50 -21.74 -15.81 -33.56
CA ILE A 50 -22.99 -15.04 -33.71
C ILE A 50 -23.03 -14.29 -35.04
N GLU A 51 -23.97 -14.56 -35.94
CA GLU A 51 -24.08 -13.82 -37.21
C GLU A 51 -24.62 -12.39 -37.06
N ASP A 52 -25.37 -12.12 -35.99
CA ASP A 52 -25.93 -10.80 -35.71
C ASP A 52 -24.83 -9.77 -35.40
N HIS A 53 -24.59 -8.87 -36.37
CA HIS A 53 -23.63 -7.78 -36.28
C HIS A 53 -23.89 -6.82 -35.11
N LYS A 54 -25.15 -6.60 -34.70
CA LYS A 54 -25.51 -5.71 -33.59
C LYS A 54 -25.13 -6.34 -32.26
N ILE A 55 -25.37 -7.64 -32.11
CA ILE A 55 -24.96 -8.39 -30.90
C ILE A 55 -23.43 -8.48 -30.82
N ARG A 56 -22.76 -8.77 -31.93
CA ARG A 56 -21.29 -8.75 -32.01
C ARG A 56 -20.71 -7.39 -31.57
N GLY A 57 -21.28 -6.29 -32.07
CA GLY A 57 -20.86 -4.93 -31.70
C GLY A 57 -20.95 -4.69 -30.19
N ARG A 58 -22.09 -4.99 -29.58
CA ARG A 58 -22.30 -4.83 -28.12
C ARG A 58 -21.36 -5.69 -27.28
N LEU A 59 -21.02 -6.90 -27.73
CA LEU A 59 -20.04 -7.75 -27.05
C LEU A 59 -18.60 -7.25 -27.22
N ALA A 60 -18.29 -6.58 -28.33
CA ALA A 60 -16.99 -5.99 -28.60
C ALA A 60 -16.75 -4.72 -27.75
N GLU A 61 -17.81 -3.99 -27.38
CA GLU A 61 -17.74 -2.80 -26.51
C GLU A 61 -17.27 -3.11 -25.08
N ILE A 62 -17.32 -4.38 -24.64
CA ILE A 62 -16.84 -4.77 -23.31
C ILE A 62 -15.31 -4.72 -23.30
N ASP A 63 -14.78 -3.69 -22.64
CA ASP A 63 -13.35 -3.46 -22.51
C ASP A 63 -12.76 -4.22 -21.31
N PHE A 64 -12.33 -5.45 -21.58
CA PHE A 64 -11.61 -6.28 -20.61
C PHE A 64 -10.22 -5.74 -20.28
N LEU A 65 -9.55 -5.09 -21.25
CA LEU A 65 -8.22 -4.53 -21.05
C LEU A 65 -8.24 -3.44 -19.97
N ALA A 66 -9.20 -2.53 -20.04
CA ALA A 66 -9.38 -1.51 -19.00
C ALA A 66 -9.66 -2.11 -17.62
N LEU A 67 -10.40 -3.23 -17.54
CA LEU A 67 -10.64 -3.93 -16.28
C LEU A 67 -9.35 -4.56 -15.71
N TYR A 68 -8.56 -5.23 -16.54
CA TYR A 68 -7.26 -5.78 -16.08
C TYR A 68 -6.31 -4.69 -15.63
N LEU A 69 -6.22 -3.57 -16.35
CA LEU A 69 -5.37 -2.43 -15.97
C LEU A 69 -5.80 -1.82 -14.63
N LYS A 70 -7.11 -1.71 -14.38
CA LYS A 70 -7.64 -1.28 -13.08
C LYS A 70 -7.24 -2.25 -11.97
N ILE A 71 -7.44 -3.56 -12.18
CA ILE A 71 -7.06 -4.57 -11.19
C ILE A 71 -5.56 -4.52 -10.89
N ALA A 72 -4.71 -4.43 -11.91
CA ALA A 72 -3.26 -4.33 -11.74
C ALA A 72 -2.86 -3.08 -10.94
N THR A 73 -3.48 -1.94 -11.24
CA THR A 73 -3.24 -0.67 -10.53
C THR A 73 -3.63 -0.77 -9.06
N GLU A 74 -4.80 -1.34 -8.76
CA GLU A 74 -5.27 -1.54 -7.39
C GLU A 74 -4.39 -2.53 -6.63
N LEU A 75 -3.93 -3.62 -7.27
CA LEU A 75 -2.99 -4.55 -6.66
C LEU A 75 -1.66 -3.88 -6.30
N GLU A 76 -1.13 -3.01 -7.17
CA GLU A 76 0.09 -2.25 -6.88
C GLU A 76 -0.11 -1.28 -5.70
N ALA A 77 -1.25 -0.59 -5.65
CA ALA A 77 -1.60 0.29 -4.55
C ALA A 77 -1.73 -0.49 -3.22
N LEU A 78 -2.42 -1.63 -3.25
CA LEU A 78 -2.56 -2.52 -2.09
C LEU A 78 -1.21 -3.05 -1.61
N ALA A 79 -0.29 -3.41 -2.51
CA ALA A 79 1.06 -3.85 -2.15
C ALA A 79 1.80 -2.75 -1.36
N LYS A 80 1.74 -1.49 -1.82
CA LYS A 80 2.34 -0.33 -1.11
C LYS A 80 1.70 -0.12 0.27
N LEU A 81 0.38 -0.23 0.37
CA LEU A 81 -0.34 -0.10 1.64
C LEU A 81 0.00 -1.24 2.61
N LYS A 82 0.07 -2.49 2.11
CA LYS A 82 0.46 -3.66 2.89
C LYS A 82 1.83 -3.48 3.51
N VAL A 83 2.83 -3.06 2.73
CA VAL A 83 4.18 -2.75 3.22
C VAL A 83 4.18 -1.66 4.27
N ARG A 84 3.33 -0.63 4.14
CA ARG A 84 3.26 0.46 5.12
C ARG A 84 2.62 0.03 6.43
N PHE A 85 1.52 -0.70 6.38
CA PHE A 85 0.73 -1.06 7.57
C PHE A 85 1.25 -2.30 8.29
N SER A 86 2.06 -3.13 7.62
CA SER A 86 2.71 -4.30 8.23
C SER A 86 3.96 -3.98 9.06
N ARG A 87 4.46 -2.74 9.04
CA ARG A 87 5.64 -2.36 9.83
C ARG A 87 5.34 -2.43 11.32
N ASP A 88 6.17 -3.16 12.03
CA ASP A 88 6.19 -3.20 13.51
C ASP A 88 6.81 -1.95 14.14
N THR A 89 7.28 -1.01 13.31
CA THR A 89 7.93 0.22 13.74
C THR A 89 7.15 1.46 13.32
N LEU A 90 7.31 2.52 14.11
CA LEU A 90 6.84 3.87 13.78
C LEU A 90 8.03 4.73 13.36
N ASN A 91 8.15 4.99 12.05
CA ASN A 91 9.18 5.88 11.54
C ASN A 91 8.72 7.33 11.67
N ILE A 92 9.50 8.16 12.36
CA ILE A 92 9.22 9.59 12.58
C ILE A 92 10.31 10.41 11.86
N GLY A 93 9.89 11.31 10.97
CA GLY A 93 10.78 12.30 10.37
C GLY A 93 10.77 13.60 11.15
N VAL A 94 11.93 14.10 11.56
CA VAL A 94 12.06 15.39 12.25
C VAL A 94 12.76 16.39 11.33
N VAL A 95 12.10 17.53 11.08
CA VAL A 95 12.62 18.63 10.25
C VAL A 95 12.75 19.88 11.10
N CYS A 96 13.96 20.42 11.21
CA CYS A 96 14.25 21.71 11.83
C CYS A 96 15.38 22.39 11.06
N ARG A 97 15.49 23.72 11.17
CA ARG A 97 16.69 24.44 10.71
C ARG A 97 17.91 23.98 11.51
N ALA A 98 19.10 24.11 10.93
CA ALA A 98 20.34 23.79 11.64
C ALA A 98 20.44 24.56 12.97
N ARG A 99 21.07 23.94 13.98
CA ARG A 99 21.28 24.49 15.34
C ARG A 99 20.01 24.74 16.18
N GLN A 100 18.85 24.19 15.78
CA GLN A 100 17.59 24.27 16.55
C GLN A 100 17.37 23.06 17.48
N GLY A 101 18.45 22.37 17.88
CA GLY A 101 18.36 21.27 18.84
C GLY A 101 17.78 19.95 18.32
N LYS A 102 17.61 19.75 16.99
CA LYS A 102 17.09 18.50 16.42
C LYS A 102 17.86 17.27 16.88
N SER A 103 19.19 17.31 16.79
CA SER A 103 20.05 16.17 17.21
C SER A 103 19.91 15.91 18.71
N ARG A 104 19.92 16.97 19.54
CA ARG A 104 19.77 16.87 21.00
C ARG A 104 18.40 16.30 21.41
N LEU A 105 17.34 16.70 20.70
CA LEU A 105 16.00 16.14 20.89
C LEU A 105 15.97 14.65 20.54
N LEU A 106 16.50 14.26 19.39
CA LEU A 106 16.54 12.85 18.99
C LEU A 106 17.36 12.00 19.96
N GLN A 107 18.55 12.44 20.36
CA GLN A 107 19.37 11.79 21.40
C GLN A 107 18.58 11.61 22.70
N SER A 108 17.88 12.66 23.17
CA SER A 108 17.07 12.57 24.40
C SER A 108 15.87 11.62 24.29
N LEU A 109 15.35 11.41 23.09
CA LEU A 109 14.21 10.54 22.82
C LEU A 109 14.62 9.09 22.59
N THR A 110 15.78 8.85 21.99
CA THR A 110 16.24 7.51 21.61
C THR A 110 17.28 6.93 22.56
N GLY A 111 17.92 7.76 23.40
CA GLY A 111 19.07 7.38 24.20
C GLY A 111 20.36 7.21 23.40
N LEU A 112 20.34 7.52 22.10
CA LEU A 112 21.51 7.46 21.22
C LEU A 112 22.45 8.65 21.49
N THR A 113 23.75 8.47 21.24
CA THR A 113 24.79 9.45 21.56
C THR A 113 25.19 10.30 20.35
N THR A 114 26.18 11.18 20.53
CA THR A 114 26.79 11.96 19.44
C THR A 114 27.52 11.09 18.41
N THR A 115 27.83 9.83 18.74
CA THR A 115 28.41 8.85 17.81
C THR A 115 27.39 8.41 16.75
N GLU A 116 26.15 8.12 17.15
CA GLU A 116 25.09 7.72 16.21
C GLU A 116 24.31 8.93 15.65
N ILE A 117 24.12 9.99 16.45
CA ILE A 117 23.42 11.22 16.05
C ILE A 117 24.29 12.42 16.40
N PRO A 118 25.19 12.87 15.51
CA PRO A 118 26.02 14.04 15.76
C PRO A 118 25.16 15.29 15.98
N ASP A 119 25.45 16.04 17.02
CA ASP A 119 24.98 17.41 17.19
C ASP A 119 26.05 18.41 16.74
N GLY A 120 25.68 19.68 16.71
CA GLY A 120 26.55 20.75 16.22
C GLY A 120 27.69 21.12 17.18
N ASP A 121 27.79 20.49 18.35
CA ASP A 121 28.88 20.69 19.30
C ASP A 121 30.11 19.91 18.84
N ARG A 122 30.69 20.34 17.71
CA ARG A 122 32.10 20.01 17.46
C ARG A 122 32.93 20.87 18.41
N GLN A 123 33.48 20.21 19.43
CA GLN A 123 34.50 20.75 20.32
C GLN A 123 35.60 21.42 19.50
N HIS A 124 35.80 22.71 19.75
CA HIS A 124 37.06 23.40 19.57
C HIS A 124 37.80 23.37 20.91
#